data_AF-A0A552YUZ0-F1
#
_entry.id   AF-A0A552YUZ0-F1
#
_cell.length_a   1.000
_cell.length_b   1.000
_cell.length_c   1.000
_cell.angle_alpha   90.00
_cell.angle_beta   90.00
_cell.angle_gamma   90.00
#
_symmetry.space_group_name_H-M   'P 1'
#
loop_
_entity.id
_entity.type
_entity.pdbx_description
1 polymer ?
#
loop_
_entity_poly.entity_id
_entity_poly.type
_entity_poly.pdbx_seq_one_letter_code
_entity_poly.pdbx_strand_id
1 'polypeptide(L)' 'MNYFKGKQFQKDVIIVAVGYYLRYNLSYREIQELLYDRGINVCHT' A
#
# COMPACT_ATOMS: atom_id res chain seq x y z
N MET A 1 15.18 8.83 -16.21
CA MET A 1 14.33 9.00 -15.01
C MET A 1 13.58 7.69 -14.75
N ASN A 2 13.88 6.98 -13.67
CA ASN A 2 13.26 5.67 -13.39
C ASN A 2 12.81 5.62 -11.92
N TYR A 3 11.86 6.51 -11.57
CA TYR A 3 11.39 6.74 -10.20
C TYR A 3 10.84 5.50 -9.49
N PHE A 4 10.40 4.50 -10.26
CA PHE A 4 9.79 3.27 -9.77
C PHE A 4 10.76 2.07 -9.73
N LYS A 5 12.00 2.24 -10.21
CA LYS A 5 12.99 1.15 -10.23
C LYS A 5 13.38 0.80 -8.79
N GLY A 6 13.06 -0.41 -8.35
CA GLY A 6 13.31 -0.89 -6.98
C GLY A 6 12.18 -0.63 -5.98
N LYS A 7 11.11 0.08 -6.37
CA LYS A 7 9.90 0.29 -5.54
C LYS A 7 8.81 -0.73 -5.88
N GLN A 8 9.09 -2.02 -5.66
CA GLN A 8 8.12 -3.09 -5.92
C GLN A 8 7.68 -3.74 -4.60
N PHE A 9 6.38 -3.77 -4.35
CA PHE A 9 5.78 -4.52 -3.26
C PHE A 9 5.41 -5.93 -3.74
N GLN A 10 5.33 -6.89 -2.82
CA GLN A 10 4.79 -8.22 -3.14
C GLN A 10 3.36 -8.09 -3.66
N LYS A 11 3.01 -8.93 -4.63
CA LYS A 11 1.69 -8.92 -5.29
C LYS A 11 0.55 -9.01 -4.27
N ASP A 12 0.70 -9.84 -3.24
CA ASP A 12 -0.28 -10.02 -2.17
C ASP A 12 -0.55 -8.72 -1.41
N VAL A 13 0.50 -7.92 -1.12
CA VAL A 13 0.35 -6.62 -0.44
C VAL A 13 -0.47 -5.65 -1.29
N ILE A 14 -0.21 -5.62 -2.60
CA ILE A 14 -0.95 -4.75 -3.53
C ILE A 14 -2.43 -5.16 -3.60
N ILE A 15 -2.71 -6.46 -3.73
CA ILE A 15 -4.09 -6.97 -3.79
C ILE A 15 -4.84 -6.66 -2.50
N VAL A 16 -4.21 -6.84 -1.35
CA VAL A 16 -4.82 -6.54 -0.05
C VAL A 16 -5.11 -5.04 0.08
N ALA A 17 -4.15 -4.18 -0.25
CA ALA A 17 -4.32 -2.72 -0.20
C ALA A 17 -5.46 -2.23 -1.10
N VAL A 18 -5.48 -2.69 -2.36
CA VAL A 18 -6.55 -2.35 -3.32
C VAL A 18 -7.90 -2.93 -2.89
N GLY A 19 -7.91 -4.14 -2.32
CA GLY A 19 -9.13 -4.76 -1.77
C GLY A 19 -9.73 -3.93 -0.63
N TYR A 20 -8.90 -3.41 0.28
CA TYR A 20 -9.34 -2.52 1.35
C TYR A 20 -9.87 -1.18 0.82
N TYR A 21 -9.18 -0.59 -0.17
CA TYR A 21 -9.61 0.63 -0.85
C TYR A 21 -11.01 0.48 -1.45
N LEU A 22 -11.23 -0.59 -2.24
CA LEU A 22 -12.48 -0.81 -2.96
C LEU A 22 -13.63 -1.27 -2.05
N ARG A 23 -13.35 -2.11 -1.04
CA ARG A 23 -14.40 -2.70 -0.19
C ARG A 23 -14.91 -1.74 0.88
N TYR A 24 -14.02 -0.94 1.46
CA TYR A 24 -14.33 -0.12 2.64
C TYR A 24 -14.23 1.39 2.37
N ASN A 25 -14.00 1.78 1.11
CA ASN A 25 -13.85 3.18 0.68
C ASN A 25 -12.82 3.94 1.53
N LEU A 26 -11.76 3.23 1.94
CA LEU A 26 -10.71 3.76 2.80
C LEU A 26 -9.83 4.72 2.04
N SER A 27 -9.40 5.79 2.71
CA SER A 27 -8.39 6.68 2.14
C SER A 27 -7.03 5.95 2.06
N TYR A 28 -6.14 6.42 1.19
CA TYR A 28 -4.79 5.87 1.12
C TYR A 28 -4.07 5.93 2.48
N ARG A 29 -4.30 6.99 3.27
CA ARG A 29 -3.69 7.14 4.59
C ARG A 29 -4.15 6.04 5.56
N GLU A 30 -5.44 5.73 5.58
CA GLU A 30 -5.97 4.63 6.39
C GLU A 30 -5.35 3.29 5.97
N ILE A 31 -5.21 3.06 4.66
CA ILE A 31 -4.56 1.86 4.13
C ILE A 31 -3.09 1.82 4.52
N GLN A 32 -2.38 2.96 4.49
CA GLN A 32 -1.00 3.07 4.94
C GLN A 32 -0.88 2.69 6.42
N GLU A 33 -1.78 3.18 7.29
CA GLU A 33 -1.78 2.84 8.72
C GLU A 33 -2.08 1.35 8.95
N LEU A 34 -3.02 0.76 8.19
CA LEU A 34 -3.31 -0.68 8.24
C LEU A 34 -2.14 -1.55 7.76
N LEU A 35 -1.38 -1.08 6.77
CA LEU A 35 -0.17 -1.76 6.30
C LEU A 35 0.97 -1.61 7.30
N TYR A 36 1.09 -0.43 7.92
CA TYR A 36 2.09 -0.14 8.95
C TYR A 36 1.90 -1.01 10.20
N ASP A 37 0.66 -1.20 10.66
CA ASP A 37 0.32 -2.13 11.74
C ASP A 37 0.76 -3.56 11.45
N ARG A 38 0.75 -3.96 10.17
CA ARG A 38 1.26 -5.26 9.69
C ARG A 38 2.78 -5.27 9.42
N GLY A 39 3.50 -4.23 9.80
CA GLY A 39 4.95 -4.10 9.60
C GLY A 39 5.38 -3.72 8.18
N ILE A 40 4.45 -3.28 7.32
CA ILE A 40 4.73 -2.87 5.94
C ILE A 40 4.79 -1.35 5.90
N ASN A 41 6.01 -0.82 5.78
CA ASN A 41 6.20 0.63 5.65
C ASN A 41 5.99 1.09 4.20
N VAL A 42 4.94 1.88 3.96
CA VAL A 42 4.64 2.49 2.66
C VAL A 42 4.82 4.00 2.78
N CYS A 43 5.84 4.55 2.10
CA CYS A 43 6.09 5.99 2.05
C CYS A 43 5.65 6.56 0.70
N HIS A 44 4.97 7.71 0.75
CA HIS A 44 4.66 8.52 -0.42
C HIS A 44 5.82 9.49 -0.65
N THR A 45 6.80 9.15 -1.48
CA THR A 45 7.86 10.07 -1.92
C THR A 45 8.33 9.71 -3.32
#